data_AF-A0A7Y3GTB3-F1
#
_entry.id   AF-A0A7Y3GTB3-F1
#
_cell.length_a   1.000
_cell.length_b   1.000
_cell.length_c   1.000
_cell.angle_alpha   90.00
_cell.angle_beta   90.00
_cell.angle_gamma   90.00
#
_symmetry.space_group_name_H-M   'P 1'
#
loop_
_entity.id
_entity.type
_entity.pdbx_description
1 polymer ?
#
loop_
_entity_poly.entity_id
_entity_poly.type
_entity_poly.pdbx_seq_one_letter_code
_entity_poly.pdbx_strand_id
1 'polypeptide(L)'
;VVLEGDRLEPIFTDVPGQWGTIWLFNGSLENEITYALIKNATIGVLAEGNQDAPTDKLTISNTRIYNSSAFGILGRASSITGENVVINNSGQSSFAGTFGGKYNLTHCTLANYWNNSFRQLPSVLVNNFLVDENNTVFTNDLDAANFNNCIIYGNDNPELLLESEDDSAFNFKFTNCLIRFNNDNLEGTGNYLFNDPLLFENVIFNQNPDFLDPFENRLIIGSNSAADGAANLTFAQQVPFDIRNISRTNSPDIGAYQSIIFNED
;
A
#
# COMPACT_ATOMS: atom_id res chain seq x y z
N VAL A 1 -5.29 -8.11 17.23
CA VAL A 1 -6.05 -6.97 17.82
C VAL A 1 -7.05 -6.47 16.79
N VAL A 2 -8.26 -6.07 17.17
CA VAL A 2 -9.22 -5.42 16.26
C VAL A 2 -9.45 -3.98 16.72
N LEU A 3 -9.35 -3.02 15.80
CA LEU A 3 -9.69 -1.62 16.00
C LEU A 3 -10.81 -1.25 15.04
N GLU A 4 -11.99 -0.94 15.60
CA GLU A 4 -13.21 -0.60 14.87
C GLU A 4 -14.08 0.40 15.66
N GLY A 5 -15.17 0.86 15.03
CA GLY A 5 -16.13 1.76 15.67
C GLY A 5 -16.91 1.10 16.82
N ASP A 6 -17.60 1.92 17.61
CA ASP A 6 -18.45 1.45 18.72
C ASP A 6 -19.82 0.90 18.26
N ARG A 7 -20.19 1.14 17.00
CA ARG A 7 -21.41 0.64 16.36
C ARG A 7 -21.19 -0.73 15.73
N LEU A 8 -21.60 -1.77 16.45
CA LEU A 8 -21.38 -3.17 16.08
C LEU A 8 -22.60 -3.85 15.44
N GLU A 9 -23.66 -3.10 15.12
CA GLU A 9 -24.82 -3.72 14.47
C GLU A 9 -24.45 -4.21 13.05
N PRO A 10 -25.05 -5.31 12.56
CA PRO A 10 -24.63 -5.93 11.28
C PRO A 10 -24.58 -4.98 10.09
N ILE A 11 -25.49 -4.01 10.04
CA ILE A 11 -25.55 -2.98 8.99
C ILE A 11 -24.36 -2.00 9.01
N PHE A 12 -23.66 -1.86 10.14
CA PHE A 12 -22.49 -1.00 10.30
C PHE A 12 -21.17 -1.78 10.22
N THR A 13 -21.21 -3.10 10.04
CA THR A 13 -20.00 -3.95 10.08
C THR A 13 -18.90 -3.42 9.17
N ASP A 14 -19.22 -2.94 7.98
CA ASP A 14 -18.24 -2.50 6.98
C ASP A 14 -18.45 -1.05 6.52
N VAL A 15 -19.19 -0.26 7.30
CA VAL A 15 -19.45 1.15 6.98
C VAL A 15 -18.20 2.00 7.30
N PRO A 16 -17.56 2.65 6.32
CA PRO A 16 -16.36 3.47 6.53
C PRO A 16 -16.61 4.73 7.36
N GLY A 17 -15.57 5.27 8.01
CA GLY A 17 -15.61 6.60 8.65
C GLY A 17 -16.32 6.67 9.99
N GLN A 18 -16.40 5.57 10.73
CA GLN A 18 -17.04 5.51 12.06
C GLN A 18 -16.19 6.13 13.17
N TRP A 19 -14.87 6.20 12.98
CA TRP A 19 -13.93 6.82 13.91
C TRP A 19 -12.80 7.49 13.14
N GLY A 20 -12.06 8.39 13.80
CA GLY A 20 -11.09 9.26 13.14
C GLY A 20 -9.89 8.51 12.56
N THR A 21 -8.86 8.30 13.38
CA THR A 21 -7.59 7.70 12.94
C THR A 21 -6.69 7.30 14.10
N ILE A 22 -5.75 6.37 13.86
CA ILE A 22 -4.57 6.22 14.70
C ILE A 22 -3.56 7.28 14.25
N TRP A 23 -3.43 8.34 15.05
CA TRP A 23 -2.57 9.47 14.72
C TRP A 23 -1.20 9.37 15.39
N LEU A 24 -0.16 9.11 14.60
CA LEU A 24 1.24 9.19 14.99
C LEU A 24 1.73 10.62 14.75
N PHE A 25 1.40 11.50 15.71
CA PHE A 25 1.68 12.93 15.66
C PHE A 25 3.18 13.23 15.61
N ASN A 26 3.55 14.46 15.22
CA ASN A 26 4.94 14.89 15.24
C ASN A 26 5.54 14.72 16.66
N GLY A 27 6.71 14.09 16.74
CA GLY A 27 7.34 13.70 18.01
C GLY A 27 7.03 12.28 18.49
N SER A 28 6.04 11.57 17.91
CA SER A 28 5.92 10.12 18.11
C SER A 28 7.10 9.40 17.46
N LEU A 29 7.67 8.41 18.14
CA LEU A 29 8.85 7.65 17.70
C LEU A 29 8.59 6.15 17.96
N GLU A 30 9.22 5.29 17.15
CA GLU A 30 9.28 3.83 17.39
C GLU A 30 7.90 3.17 17.62
N ASN A 31 6.92 3.49 16.77
CA ASN A 31 5.58 2.92 16.88
C ASN A 31 5.52 1.56 16.18
N GLU A 32 4.93 0.56 16.84
CA GLU A 32 4.80 -0.80 16.29
C GLU A 32 3.33 -1.23 16.23
N ILE A 33 2.90 -1.74 15.07
CA ILE A 33 1.57 -2.32 14.88
C ILE A 33 1.72 -3.73 14.28
N THR A 34 1.32 -4.75 15.02
CA THR A 34 1.48 -6.15 14.59
C THR A 34 0.23 -6.98 14.85
N TYR A 35 -0.14 -7.84 13.89
CA TYR A 35 -1.34 -8.71 13.96
C TYR A 35 -2.65 -7.95 14.28
N ALA A 36 -2.83 -6.79 13.64
CA ALA A 36 -4.02 -5.98 13.79
C ALA A 36 -5.01 -6.14 12.61
N LEU A 37 -6.28 -5.93 12.90
CA LEU A 37 -7.32 -5.60 11.93
C LEU A 37 -7.81 -4.19 12.29
N ILE A 38 -7.51 -3.23 11.43
CA ILE A 38 -7.97 -1.84 11.56
C ILE A 38 -9.07 -1.65 10.52
N LYS A 39 -10.27 -1.25 10.95
CA LYS A 39 -11.39 -1.11 10.01
C LYS A 39 -12.29 0.07 10.33
N ASN A 40 -12.98 0.54 9.29
CA ASN A 40 -14.03 1.55 9.37
C ASN A 40 -13.57 2.93 9.87
N ALA A 41 -12.29 3.26 9.73
CA ALA A 41 -11.75 4.57 10.10
C ALA A 41 -12.03 5.63 9.01
N THR A 42 -11.82 6.91 9.32
CA THR A 42 -11.63 7.93 8.28
C THR A 42 -10.28 7.76 7.64
N ILE A 43 -9.22 7.71 8.45
CA ILE A 43 -7.87 7.31 8.03
C ILE A 43 -7.44 6.16 8.94
N GLY A 44 -7.03 5.01 8.40
CA GLY A 44 -6.59 3.88 9.24
C GLY A 44 -5.41 4.27 10.14
N VAL A 45 -4.30 4.71 9.54
CA VAL A 45 -3.13 5.25 10.25
C VAL A 45 -2.63 6.52 9.58
N LEU A 46 -2.45 7.59 10.36
CA LEU A 46 -1.87 8.85 9.93
C LEU A 46 -0.51 9.04 10.63
N ALA A 47 0.58 9.09 9.86
CA ALA A 47 1.93 9.32 10.37
C ALA A 47 2.52 10.62 9.81
N GLU A 48 2.81 11.60 10.68
CA GLU A 48 3.21 12.95 10.24
C GLU A 48 4.55 13.41 10.82
N GLY A 49 5.49 13.82 9.98
CA GLY A 49 6.81 14.30 10.38
C GLY A 49 7.78 13.18 10.78
N ASN A 50 8.98 13.57 11.21
CA ASN A 50 10.06 12.67 11.65
C ASN A 50 10.61 11.71 10.57
N GLN A 51 10.56 12.08 9.28
CA GLN A 51 11.20 11.28 8.22
C GLN A 51 12.70 11.05 8.44
N ASP A 52 13.43 12.07 8.91
CA ASP A 52 14.89 12.03 9.08
C ASP A 52 15.32 11.36 10.39
N ALA A 53 14.36 10.81 11.15
CA ALA A 53 14.67 10.11 12.39
C ALA A 53 15.52 8.86 12.10
N PRO A 54 16.52 8.53 12.95
CA PRO A 54 17.37 7.36 12.74
C PRO A 54 16.59 6.05 12.67
N THR A 55 15.50 5.97 13.43
CA THR A 55 14.55 4.85 13.46
C THR A 55 13.28 5.23 12.72
N ASP A 56 12.72 4.29 11.96
CA ASP A 56 11.45 4.51 11.28
C ASP A 56 10.35 4.81 12.30
N LYS A 57 9.48 5.77 11.95
CA LYS A 57 8.42 6.23 12.84
C LYS A 57 7.38 5.14 13.11
N LEU A 58 7.04 4.36 12.08
CA LEU A 58 6.10 3.26 12.14
C LEU A 58 6.72 2.00 11.54
N THR A 59 6.74 0.92 12.32
CA THR A 59 6.89 -0.44 11.83
C THR A 59 5.55 -1.14 11.93
N ILE A 60 5.02 -1.61 10.80
CA ILE A 60 3.71 -2.29 10.74
C ILE A 60 3.84 -3.65 10.06
N SER A 61 3.41 -4.70 10.75
CA SER A 61 3.55 -6.07 10.25
C SER A 61 2.29 -6.91 10.42
N ASN A 62 2.05 -7.83 9.49
CA ASN A 62 0.96 -8.81 9.55
C ASN A 62 -0.42 -8.20 9.86
N THR A 63 -0.70 -7.03 9.27
CA THR A 63 -1.86 -6.20 9.63
C THR A 63 -2.76 -5.97 8.44
N ARG A 64 -4.06 -5.95 8.69
CA ARG A 64 -5.12 -5.70 7.70
C ARG A 64 -5.78 -4.36 7.98
N ILE A 65 -5.95 -3.53 6.96
CA ILE A 65 -6.59 -2.21 7.06
C ILE A 65 -7.71 -2.14 6.01
N TYR A 66 -8.96 -2.08 6.44
CA TYR A 66 -10.11 -2.17 5.55
C TYR A 66 -11.12 -1.04 5.75
N ASN A 67 -11.86 -0.71 4.69
CA ASN A 67 -13.04 0.15 4.74
C ASN A 67 -12.73 1.55 5.33
N SER A 68 -11.70 2.22 4.82
CA SER A 68 -11.36 3.59 5.26
C SER A 68 -12.11 4.62 4.42
N SER A 69 -12.73 5.63 5.03
CA SER A 69 -13.50 6.62 4.25
C SER A 69 -12.63 7.59 3.45
N ALA A 70 -11.34 7.71 3.81
CA ALA A 70 -10.33 8.44 3.06
C ALA A 70 -9.12 7.53 2.76
N PHE A 71 -8.18 7.38 3.69
CA PHE A 71 -6.93 6.65 3.45
C PHE A 71 -6.78 5.41 4.34
N GLY A 72 -6.20 4.34 3.82
CA GLY A 72 -5.78 3.21 4.67
C GLY A 72 -4.60 3.60 5.55
N ILE A 73 -3.48 3.96 4.92
CA ILE A 73 -2.31 4.57 5.57
C ILE A 73 -1.96 5.87 4.84
N LEU A 74 -1.77 6.94 5.60
CA LEU A 74 -1.27 8.23 5.12
C LEU A 74 0.01 8.60 5.88
N GLY A 75 1.15 8.54 5.19
CA GLY A 75 2.41 9.12 5.64
C GLY A 75 2.59 10.51 5.06
N ARG A 76 2.99 11.48 5.89
CA ARG A 76 3.29 12.86 5.48
C ARG A 76 4.63 13.28 6.03
N ALA A 77 5.64 13.46 5.17
CA ALA A 77 7.02 13.75 5.61
C ALA A 77 7.47 12.79 6.74
N SER A 78 7.17 11.49 6.58
CA SER A 78 7.30 10.48 7.64
C SER A 78 8.06 9.25 7.14
N SER A 79 8.39 8.34 8.07
CA SER A 79 9.02 7.05 7.77
C SER A 79 8.14 5.87 8.17
N ILE A 80 7.92 4.92 7.25
CA ILE A 80 7.09 3.71 7.47
C ILE A 80 7.77 2.50 6.87
N THR A 81 7.97 1.47 7.69
CA THR A 81 8.38 0.13 7.25
C THR A 81 7.22 -0.85 7.43
N GLY A 82 6.83 -1.52 6.36
CA GLY A 82 5.66 -2.39 6.29
C GLY A 82 5.99 -3.80 5.80
N GLU A 83 5.50 -4.83 6.49
CA GLU A 83 5.67 -6.23 6.11
C GLU A 83 4.34 -7.01 6.19
N ASN A 84 3.96 -7.76 5.16
CA ASN A 84 2.68 -8.50 5.18
C ASN A 84 1.47 -7.61 5.53
N VAL A 85 1.41 -6.40 4.97
CA VAL A 85 0.30 -5.47 5.18
C VAL A 85 -0.71 -5.61 4.04
N VAL A 86 -1.98 -5.68 4.39
CA VAL A 86 -3.08 -5.72 3.42
C VAL A 86 -3.95 -4.49 3.63
N ILE A 87 -4.13 -3.69 2.59
CA ILE A 87 -4.99 -2.53 2.62
C ILE A 87 -6.01 -2.63 1.50
N ASN A 88 -7.27 -2.34 1.78
CA ASN A 88 -8.34 -2.35 0.78
C ASN A 88 -9.50 -1.41 1.11
N ASN A 89 -10.30 -1.13 0.09
CA ASN A 89 -11.57 -0.42 0.18
C ASN A 89 -11.43 0.95 0.88
N SER A 90 -10.63 1.83 0.28
CA SER A 90 -10.36 3.19 0.78
C SER A 90 -10.99 4.24 -0.14
N GLY A 91 -11.74 5.20 0.41
CA GLY A 91 -12.43 6.24 -0.37
C GLY A 91 -11.51 7.14 -1.20
N GLN A 92 -10.23 7.20 -0.84
CA GLN A 92 -9.15 7.83 -1.61
C GLN A 92 -8.08 6.78 -1.95
N SER A 93 -6.93 6.79 -1.28
CA SER A 93 -5.85 5.82 -1.53
C SER A 93 -5.72 4.80 -0.41
N SER A 94 -5.32 3.59 -0.75
CA SER A 94 -4.99 2.58 0.24
C SER A 94 -3.69 2.92 0.96
N PHE A 95 -2.66 3.30 0.21
CA PHE A 95 -1.43 3.85 0.76
C PHE A 95 -1.07 5.17 0.09
N ALA A 96 -0.80 6.19 0.90
CA ALA A 96 -0.31 7.47 0.43
C ALA A 96 0.92 7.89 1.23
N GLY A 97 2.06 8.05 0.56
CA GLY A 97 3.27 8.65 1.12
C GLY A 97 3.49 10.03 0.49
N THR A 98 3.09 11.10 1.18
CA THR A 98 3.07 12.44 0.61
C THR A 98 4.05 13.38 1.29
N PHE A 99 4.41 14.46 0.59
CA PHE A 99 5.37 15.46 1.04
C PHE A 99 6.70 14.83 1.50
N GLY A 100 7.22 13.90 0.69
CA GLY A 100 8.50 13.23 0.94
C GLY A 100 8.40 12.12 1.99
N GLY A 101 9.57 11.68 2.45
CA GLY A 101 9.70 10.67 3.50
C GLY A 101 10.43 9.40 3.06
N LYS A 102 10.26 8.35 3.87
CA LYS A 102 10.97 7.08 3.71
C LYS A 102 10.04 5.89 3.92
N TYR A 103 9.66 5.21 2.84
CA TYR A 103 8.67 4.16 2.83
C TYR A 103 9.28 2.86 2.28
N ASN A 104 9.25 1.79 3.08
CA ASN A 104 9.74 0.47 2.67
C ASN A 104 8.64 -0.57 2.92
N LEU A 105 8.06 -1.13 1.86
CA LEU A 105 6.98 -2.10 1.97
C LEU A 105 7.39 -3.41 1.30
N THR A 106 7.31 -4.50 2.05
CA THR A 106 7.70 -5.84 1.58
C THR A 106 6.55 -6.83 1.77
N HIS A 107 6.22 -7.56 0.70
CA HIS A 107 5.08 -8.51 0.72
C HIS A 107 3.76 -7.86 1.15
N CYS A 108 3.47 -6.67 0.63
CA CYS A 108 2.20 -5.97 0.91
C CYS A 108 1.21 -6.13 -0.25
N THR A 109 -0.07 -6.18 0.08
CA THR A 109 -1.16 -6.11 -0.90
C THR A 109 -1.90 -4.79 -0.70
N LEU A 110 -1.58 -3.82 -1.55
CA LEU A 110 -2.13 -2.47 -1.55
C LEU A 110 -3.21 -2.41 -2.65
N ALA A 111 -4.37 -2.96 -2.33
CA ALA A 111 -5.50 -3.01 -3.26
C ALA A 111 -6.48 -1.87 -2.97
N ASN A 112 -7.27 -1.44 -3.95
CA ASN A 112 -8.41 -0.57 -3.65
C ASN A 112 -9.64 -0.91 -4.50
N TYR A 113 -10.58 -1.65 -3.90
CA TYR A 113 -11.85 -2.04 -4.52
C TYR A 113 -13.03 -1.23 -3.96
N TRP A 114 -12.83 0.08 -3.80
CA TRP A 114 -13.88 1.00 -3.36
C TRP A 114 -15.02 1.11 -4.36
N ASN A 115 -16.26 0.98 -3.88
CA ASN A 115 -17.47 1.05 -4.70
C ASN A 115 -18.57 1.97 -4.14
N ASN A 116 -18.33 2.69 -3.03
CA ASN A 116 -19.31 3.60 -2.43
C ASN A 116 -19.40 4.97 -3.14
N SER A 117 -18.39 5.33 -3.93
CA SER A 117 -18.34 6.55 -4.74
C SER A 117 -17.27 6.45 -5.83
N PHE A 118 -17.16 7.47 -6.68
CA PHE A 118 -15.98 7.64 -7.54
C PHE A 118 -14.76 7.97 -6.70
N ARG A 119 -13.62 7.35 -7.01
CA ARG A 119 -12.31 7.72 -6.46
C ARG A 119 -11.66 8.77 -7.35
N GLN A 120 -10.88 9.64 -6.72
CA GLN A 120 -10.03 10.62 -7.42
C GLN A 120 -8.56 10.24 -7.39
N LEU A 121 -8.18 9.33 -6.49
CA LEU A 121 -6.81 8.91 -6.26
C LEU A 121 -6.67 7.39 -6.45
N PRO A 122 -5.52 6.92 -6.94
CA PRO A 122 -5.24 5.49 -7.08
C PRO A 122 -5.05 4.79 -5.73
N SER A 123 -4.88 3.47 -5.76
CA SER A 123 -4.52 2.67 -4.59
C SER A 123 -3.23 3.14 -3.92
N VAL A 124 -2.19 3.46 -4.71
CA VAL A 124 -0.91 3.96 -4.21
C VAL A 124 -0.61 5.35 -4.79
N LEU A 125 -0.38 6.30 -3.89
CA LEU A 125 0.09 7.66 -4.20
C LEU A 125 1.43 7.92 -3.50
N VAL A 126 2.41 8.40 -4.24
CA VAL A 126 3.68 8.91 -3.67
C VAL A 126 4.03 10.25 -4.28
N ASN A 127 4.33 11.25 -3.43
CA ASN A 127 4.86 12.53 -3.88
C ASN A 127 5.90 13.14 -2.93
N ASN A 128 6.69 14.09 -3.42
CA ASN A 128 7.69 14.83 -2.64
C ASN A 128 7.29 16.30 -2.35
N PHE A 129 6.04 16.68 -2.55
CA PHE A 129 5.62 18.08 -2.41
C PHE A 129 4.23 18.26 -1.80
N LEU A 130 3.97 19.47 -1.33
CA LEU A 130 2.64 19.98 -1.01
C LEU A 130 2.42 21.31 -1.72
N VAL A 131 1.16 21.63 -2.00
CA VAL A 131 0.76 22.93 -2.55
C VAL A 131 -0.13 23.62 -1.53
N ASP A 132 0.21 24.86 -1.16
CA ASP A 132 -0.61 25.64 -0.23
C ASP A 132 -1.81 26.32 -0.92
N GLU A 133 -2.63 27.02 -0.14
CA GLU A 133 -3.80 27.75 -0.63
C GLU A 133 -3.47 28.87 -1.64
N ASN A 134 -2.21 29.31 -1.69
CA ASN A 134 -1.72 30.35 -2.61
C ASN A 134 -1.06 29.75 -3.88
N ASN A 135 -1.15 28.43 -4.08
CA ASN A 135 -0.44 27.68 -5.12
C ASN A 135 1.10 27.75 -5.00
N THR A 136 1.62 27.92 -3.78
CA THR A 136 3.05 27.82 -3.50
C THR A 136 3.41 26.36 -3.32
N VAL A 137 4.40 25.89 -4.07
CA VAL A 137 4.94 24.52 -3.97
C VAL A 137 5.98 24.48 -2.87
N PHE A 138 5.83 23.55 -1.92
CA PHE A 138 6.85 23.20 -0.94
C PHE A 138 7.29 21.77 -1.20
N THR A 139 8.59 21.58 -1.39
CA THR A 139 9.19 20.28 -1.65
C THR A 139 9.85 19.72 -0.39
N ASN A 140 10.02 18.41 -0.36
CA ASN A 140 10.67 17.69 0.73
C ASN A 140 11.16 16.33 0.24
N ASP A 141 12.38 15.95 0.59
CA ASP A 141 13.04 14.77 0.04
C ASP A 141 12.23 13.49 0.29
N LEU A 142 11.99 12.74 -0.79
CA LEU A 142 11.61 11.34 -0.71
C LEU A 142 12.90 10.51 -0.74
N ASP A 143 13.42 10.20 0.44
CA ASP A 143 14.65 9.43 0.63
C ASP A 143 14.56 8.04 0.03
N ALA A 144 13.40 7.39 0.19
CA ALA A 144 13.09 6.10 -0.41
C ALA A 144 11.59 5.84 -0.46
N ALA A 145 11.12 5.25 -1.55
CA ALA A 145 9.85 4.55 -1.65
C ALA A 145 10.07 3.20 -2.33
N ASN A 146 10.40 2.19 -1.52
CA ASN A 146 10.70 0.84 -2.00
C ASN A 146 9.51 -0.09 -1.79
N PHE A 147 9.03 -0.69 -2.87
CA PHE A 147 7.98 -1.70 -2.86
C PHE A 147 8.55 -3.02 -3.37
N ASN A 148 8.66 -4.00 -2.49
CA ASN A 148 9.29 -5.28 -2.77
C ASN A 148 8.25 -6.40 -2.65
N ASN A 149 8.11 -7.24 -3.68
CA ASN A 149 7.13 -8.32 -3.68
C ASN A 149 5.70 -7.84 -3.37
N CYS A 150 5.30 -6.67 -3.86
CA CYS A 150 4.00 -6.07 -3.55
C CYS A 150 2.97 -6.23 -4.67
N ILE A 151 1.70 -6.34 -4.32
CA ILE A 151 0.58 -6.20 -5.27
C ILE A 151 -0.01 -4.79 -5.10
N ILE A 152 -0.10 -4.05 -6.21
CA ILE A 152 -0.77 -2.74 -6.29
C ILE A 152 -1.88 -2.86 -7.32
N TYR A 153 -3.12 -2.88 -6.86
CA TYR A 153 -4.26 -3.19 -7.73
C TYR A 153 -5.53 -2.51 -7.24
N GLY A 154 -6.62 -2.68 -7.98
CA GLY A 154 -7.93 -2.18 -7.60
C GLY A 154 -8.89 -2.18 -8.77
N ASN A 155 -10.03 -1.52 -8.58
CA ASN A 155 -11.10 -1.43 -9.56
C ASN A 155 -11.03 -0.17 -10.45
N ASP A 156 -10.03 0.69 -10.26
CA ASP A 156 -9.76 1.87 -11.10
C ASP A 156 -8.47 1.69 -11.89
N ASN A 157 -8.11 2.68 -12.70
CA ASN A 157 -6.93 2.63 -13.54
C ASN A 157 -6.44 4.04 -13.94
N PRO A 158 -5.17 4.40 -13.70
CA PRO A 158 -4.12 3.60 -13.05
C PRO A 158 -4.32 3.46 -11.54
N GLU A 159 -3.68 2.44 -10.92
CA GLU A 159 -3.67 2.24 -9.45
C GLU A 159 -2.35 2.69 -8.80
N LEU A 160 -1.52 3.43 -9.54
CA LEU A 160 -0.27 4.01 -9.09
C LEU A 160 -0.16 5.46 -9.59
N LEU A 161 0.16 6.39 -8.70
CA LEU A 161 0.48 7.79 -9.00
C LEU A 161 1.79 8.17 -8.30
N LEU A 162 2.75 8.60 -9.11
CA LEU A 162 4.08 9.07 -8.71
C LEU A 162 4.27 10.49 -9.22
N GLU A 163 4.22 11.47 -8.32
CA GLU A 163 4.36 12.89 -8.66
C GLU A 163 5.58 13.48 -7.97
N SER A 164 6.39 14.22 -8.71
CA SER A 164 7.64 14.78 -8.20
C SER A 164 7.82 16.21 -8.66
N GLU A 165 8.41 17.02 -7.79
CA GLU A 165 8.92 18.36 -8.08
C GLU A 165 10.45 18.37 -7.97
N ASP A 166 11.11 19.08 -8.88
CA ASP A 166 12.56 18.95 -9.15
C ASP A 166 13.47 19.48 -8.01
N ASP A 167 12.93 20.27 -7.07
CA ASP A 167 13.68 20.90 -5.97
C ASP A 167 13.96 19.95 -4.78
N SER A 168 13.62 18.67 -4.89
CA SER A 168 13.89 17.66 -3.85
C SER A 168 14.08 16.27 -4.44
N ALA A 169 14.73 15.38 -3.70
CA ALA A 169 14.94 14.01 -4.12
C ALA A 169 13.61 13.26 -4.30
N PHE A 170 13.56 12.37 -5.29
CA PHE A 170 12.43 11.49 -5.56
C PHE A 170 12.90 10.05 -5.80
N ASN A 171 13.38 9.39 -4.74
CA ASN A 171 13.94 8.05 -4.85
C ASN A 171 12.86 7.00 -4.62
N PHE A 172 12.56 6.19 -5.63
CA PHE A 172 11.62 5.08 -5.52
C PHE A 172 12.12 3.84 -6.28
N LYS A 173 11.62 2.68 -5.89
CA LYS A 173 11.87 1.42 -6.61
C LYS A 173 10.75 0.42 -6.39
N PHE A 174 10.35 -0.26 -7.46
CA PHE A 174 9.46 -1.41 -7.44
C PHE A 174 10.23 -2.66 -7.87
N THR A 175 10.32 -3.66 -7.00
CA THR A 175 10.97 -4.94 -7.31
C THR A 175 9.98 -6.09 -7.15
N ASN A 176 9.83 -6.90 -8.20
CA ASN A 176 8.95 -8.07 -8.24
C ASN A 176 7.51 -7.75 -7.80
N CYS A 177 6.92 -6.71 -8.38
CA CYS A 177 5.56 -6.27 -8.05
C CYS A 177 4.55 -6.67 -9.13
N LEU A 178 3.28 -6.82 -8.75
CA LEU A 178 2.16 -6.92 -9.67
C LEU A 178 1.36 -5.61 -9.60
N ILE A 179 1.32 -4.86 -10.70
CA ILE A 179 0.77 -3.49 -10.72
C ILE A 179 -0.30 -3.33 -11.80
N ARG A 180 -1.45 -2.74 -11.43
CA ARG A 180 -2.43 -2.24 -12.41
C ARG A 180 -2.07 -0.82 -12.84
N PHE A 181 -1.62 -0.69 -14.08
CA PHE A 181 -1.28 0.60 -14.67
C PHE A 181 -1.51 0.53 -16.18
N ASN A 182 -2.56 1.19 -16.65
CA ASN A 182 -2.86 1.30 -18.07
C ASN A 182 -3.16 2.77 -18.39
N ASN A 183 -2.11 3.51 -18.73
CA ASN A 183 -2.21 4.90 -19.16
C ASN A 183 -1.14 5.18 -20.21
N ASP A 184 -1.51 5.04 -21.48
CA ASP A 184 -0.61 5.21 -22.64
C ASP A 184 0.04 6.60 -22.71
N ASN A 185 -0.57 7.63 -22.08
CA ASN A 185 0.00 8.98 -22.09
C ASN A 185 1.12 9.16 -21.05
N LEU A 186 1.09 8.35 -19.97
CA LEU A 186 2.08 8.42 -18.90
C LEU A 186 3.18 7.36 -19.07
N GLU A 187 2.84 6.18 -19.61
CA GLU A 187 3.79 5.09 -19.82
C GLU A 187 5.01 5.54 -20.65
N GLY A 188 6.22 5.29 -20.13
CA GLY A 188 7.46 5.70 -20.77
C GLY A 188 7.82 7.18 -20.60
N THR A 189 7.10 7.92 -19.75
CA THR A 189 7.37 9.34 -19.46
C THR A 189 7.56 9.59 -17.96
N GLY A 190 8.32 10.63 -17.60
CA GLY A 190 8.52 11.05 -16.20
C GLY A 190 8.95 9.89 -15.29
N ASN A 191 8.17 9.64 -14.24
CA ASN A 191 8.41 8.59 -13.25
C ASN A 191 7.98 7.18 -13.72
N TYR A 192 7.42 7.03 -14.92
CA TYR A 192 6.85 5.78 -15.43
C TYR A 192 7.74 5.12 -16.50
N LEU A 193 9.06 5.16 -16.30
CA LEU A 193 10.05 4.52 -17.16
C LEU A 193 10.15 3.02 -16.83
N PHE A 194 9.13 2.23 -17.19
CA PHE A 194 9.02 0.81 -16.82
C PHE A 194 10.14 -0.10 -17.36
N ASN A 195 10.92 0.37 -18.33
CA ASN A 195 12.08 -0.34 -18.85
C ASN A 195 13.38 -0.05 -18.07
N ASP A 196 13.36 0.87 -17.10
CA ASP A 196 14.51 1.17 -16.26
C ASP A 196 14.55 0.24 -15.02
N PRO A 197 15.50 -0.72 -14.95
CA PRO A 197 15.59 -1.65 -13.82
C PRO A 197 16.00 -1.00 -12.50
N LEU A 198 16.47 0.25 -12.51
CA LEU A 198 16.72 1.01 -11.28
C LEU A 198 15.42 1.45 -10.61
N LEU A 199 14.36 1.66 -11.41
CA LEU A 199 13.04 2.11 -10.94
C LEU A 199 12.03 0.96 -10.88
N PHE A 200 12.04 0.07 -11.88
CA PHE A 200 11.11 -1.05 -12.02
C PHE A 200 11.86 -2.33 -12.40
N GLU A 201 12.01 -3.24 -11.45
CA GLU A 201 12.72 -4.51 -11.62
C GLU A 201 11.73 -5.68 -11.54
N ASN A 202 11.62 -6.47 -12.61
CA ASN A 202 10.74 -7.66 -12.67
C ASN A 202 9.28 -7.36 -12.31
N VAL A 203 8.75 -6.20 -12.72
CA VAL A 203 7.36 -5.81 -12.45
C VAL A 203 6.43 -6.41 -13.51
N ILE A 204 5.33 -7.01 -13.06
CA ILE A 204 4.26 -7.56 -13.89
C ILE A 204 3.14 -6.52 -13.95
N PHE A 205 2.78 -6.08 -15.15
CA PHE A 205 1.72 -5.10 -15.34
C PHE A 205 0.43 -5.72 -15.88
N ASN A 206 -0.70 -5.28 -15.34
CA ASN A 206 -2.06 -5.52 -15.84
C ASN A 206 -2.48 -7.00 -15.96
N GLN A 207 -1.76 -7.93 -15.33
CA GLN A 207 -2.18 -9.31 -15.23
C GLN A 207 -3.16 -9.50 -14.07
N ASN A 208 -3.92 -10.59 -14.10
CA ASN A 208 -4.95 -10.87 -13.09
C ASN A 208 -4.30 -11.31 -11.77
N PRO A 209 -4.57 -10.63 -10.63
CA PRO A 209 -4.15 -11.09 -9.31
C PRO A 209 -4.95 -12.30 -8.81
N ASP A 210 -6.08 -12.65 -9.45
CA ASP A 210 -6.93 -13.78 -9.07
C ASP A 210 -7.34 -13.74 -7.59
N PHE A 211 -7.79 -12.56 -7.12
CA PHE A 211 -8.28 -12.41 -5.74
C PHE A 211 -9.58 -13.19 -5.53
N LEU A 212 -9.72 -13.83 -4.36
CA LEU A 212 -10.89 -14.62 -4.00
C LEU A 212 -12.20 -13.81 -4.07
N ASP A 213 -12.24 -12.65 -3.41
CA ASP A 213 -13.36 -11.72 -3.48
C ASP A 213 -12.93 -10.33 -3.00
N PRO A 214 -12.42 -9.49 -3.91
CA PRO A 214 -11.77 -8.25 -3.52
C PRO A 214 -12.76 -7.17 -3.03
N PHE A 215 -14.03 -7.22 -3.43
CA PHE A 215 -15.05 -6.29 -2.93
C PHE A 215 -15.46 -6.59 -1.49
N GLU A 216 -15.29 -7.84 -1.05
CA GLU A 216 -15.55 -8.30 0.33
C GLU A 216 -14.25 -8.38 1.18
N ASN A 217 -13.20 -7.66 0.80
CA ASN A 217 -11.88 -7.67 1.46
C ASN A 217 -11.17 -9.04 1.52
N ARG A 218 -11.58 -10.02 0.69
CA ARG A 218 -10.93 -11.34 0.60
C ARG A 218 -9.87 -11.32 -0.50
N LEU A 219 -8.67 -10.86 -0.13
CA LEU A 219 -7.54 -10.64 -1.04
C LEU A 219 -6.51 -11.78 -1.08
N ILE A 220 -6.89 -12.99 -0.66
CA ILE A 220 -6.08 -14.19 -0.93
C ILE A 220 -6.08 -14.39 -2.45
N ILE A 221 -4.92 -14.70 -3.02
CA ILE A 221 -4.77 -14.99 -4.45
C ILE A 221 -5.00 -16.47 -4.74
N GLY A 222 -5.52 -16.77 -5.92
CA GLY A 222 -5.67 -18.13 -6.43
C GLY A 222 -4.41 -18.63 -7.11
N SER A 223 -4.34 -19.94 -7.38
CA SER A 223 -3.22 -20.57 -8.09
C SER A 223 -3.12 -20.18 -9.58
N ASN A 224 -4.11 -19.45 -10.12
CA ASN A 224 -4.03 -18.90 -11.48
C ASN A 224 -3.56 -17.44 -11.49
N SER A 225 -3.20 -16.90 -10.32
CA SER A 225 -2.70 -15.54 -10.17
C SER A 225 -1.37 -15.35 -10.90
N ALA A 226 -1.19 -14.21 -11.55
CA ALA A 226 0.12 -13.82 -12.06
C ALA A 226 1.13 -13.50 -10.93
N ALA A 227 0.67 -13.41 -9.68
CA ALA A 227 1.53 -13.26 -8.51
C ALA A 227 2.09 -14.60 -7.99
N ASP A 228 1.52 -15.74 -8.41
CA ASP A 228 1.92 -17.08 -7.97
C ASP A 228 3.36 -17.42 -8.43
N GLY A 229 4.24 -17.74 -7.48
CA GLY A 229 5.65 -18.06 -7.70
C GLY A 229 6.52 -16.93 -8.27
N ALA A 230 6.02 -15.69 -8.33
CA ALA A 230 6.66 -14.58 -9.03
C ALA A 230 7.49 -13.64 -8.13
N ALA A 231 7.51 -13.85 -6.81
CA ALA A 231 8.23 -12.98 -5.89
C ALA A 231 9.74 -13.24 -5.88
N ASN A 232 10.49 -12.20 -5.49
CA ASN A 232 11.92 -12.26 -5.27
C ASN A 232 12.24 -13.09 -4.02
N LEU A 233 13.09 -14.10 -4.18
CA LEU A 233 13.47 -15.01 -3.08
C LEU A 233 14.26 -14.31 -1.96
N THR A 234 15.05 -13.27 -2.25
CA THR A 234 15.84 -12.55 -1.24
C THR A 234 14.92 -11.85 -0.24
N PHE A 235 13.90 -11.15 -0.74
CA PHE A 235 12.90 -10.50 0.13
C PHE A 235 12.00 -11.52 0.83
N ALA A 236 11.70 -12.66 0.18
CA ALA A 236 10.98 -13.75 0.83
C ALA A 236 11.78 -14.40 1.97
N GLN A 237 13.11 -14.43 1.90
CA GLN A 237 13.94 -14.92 3.01
C GLN A 237 13.95 -13.95 4.21
N GLN A 238 13.75 -12.66 3.97
CA GLN A 238 13.62 -11.64 5.02
C GLN A 238 12.24 -11.69 5.69
N VAL A 239 11.17 -11.95 4.91
CA VAL A 239 9.78 -12.10 5.38
C VAL A 239 9.26 -13.51 5.04
N PRO A 240 9.72 -14.56 5.75
CA PRO A 240 9.58 -15.97 5.33
C PRO A 240 8.19 -16.57 5.46
N PHE A 241 7.27 -15.88 6.14
CA PHE A 241 5.90 -16.33 6.32
C PHE A 241 4.92 -15.30 5.76
N ASP A 242 3.81 -15.75 5.20
CA ASP A 242 2.69 -14.89 4.81
C ASP A 242 1.86 -14.43 6.02
N ILE A 243 0.89 -13.56 5.78
CA ILE A 243 0.00 -13.04 6.84
C ILE A 243 -0.88 -14.12 7.50
N ARG A 244 -0.91 -15.35 6.96
CA ARG A 244 -1.59 -16.54 7.53
C ARG A 244 -0.59 -17.53 8.13
N ASN A 245 0.69 -17.13 8.24
CA ASN A 245 1.79 -17.94 8.76
C ASN A 245 2.16 -19.15 7.89
N ILE A 246 1.92 -19.08 6.57
CA ILE A 246 2.33 -20.08 5.59
C ILE A 246 3.74 -19.73 5.10
N SER A 247 4.64 -20.70 5.10
CA SER A 247 6.01 -20.49 4.58
C SER A 247 5.99 -20.17 3.10
N ARG A 248 6.79 -19.18 2.69
CA ARG A 248 6.99 -18.77 1.29
C ARG A 248 8.42 -18.97 0.79
N THR A 249 9.25 -19.73 1.49
CA THR A 249 10.70 -19.80 1.22
C THR A 249 11.11 -20.64 0.01
N ASN A 250 10.19 -21.41 -0.60
CA ASN A 250 10.51 -22.28 -1.74
C ASN A 250 10.01 -21.72 -3.08
N SER A 251 8.78 -21.19 -3.09
CA SER A 251 8.14 -20.59 -4.27
C SER A 251 7.31 -19.41 -3.77
N PRO A 252 7.95 -18.26 -3.49
CA PRO A 252 7.24 -17.13 -2.92
C PRO A 252 6.32 -16.48 -3.95
N ASP A 253 5.10 -16.21 -3.50
CA ASP A 253 4.16 -15.36 -4.25
C ASP A 253 4.35 -13.86 -3.94
N ILE A 254 4.01 -13.02 -4.91
CA ILE A 254 3.92 -11.56 -4.74
C ILE A 254 2.71 -11.25 -3.85
N GLY A 255 2.86 -10.29 -2.93
CA GLY A 255 1.82 -9.84 -2.03
C GLY A 255 1.88 -10.49 -0.65
N ALA A 256 0.85 -10.21 0.17
CA ALA A 256 0.82 -10.57 1.58
C ALA A 256 0.39 -12.01 1.86
N TYR A 257 -0.13 -12.72 0.85
CA TYR A 257 -0.66 -14.08 0.95
C TYR A 257 0.15 -15.04 0.08
N GLN A 258 0.25 -16.30 0.48
CA GLN A 258 0.49 -17.39 -0.48
C GLN A 258 -0.80 -17.80 -1.19
N SER A 259 -0.66 -18.28 -2.42
CA SER A 259 -1.76 -18.74 -3.26
C SER A 259 -2.44 -19.97 -2.66
N ILE A 260 -3.72 -20.13 -3.00
CA ILE A 260 -4.47 -21.34 -2.70
C ILE A 260 -5.23 -21.78 -3.95
N ILE A 261 -5.60 -23.06 -4.00
CA ILE A 261 -6.60 -23.52 -4.96
C ILE A 261 -7.96 -23.06 -4.44
N PHE A 262 -8.68 -22.27 -5.23
CA PHE A 262 -10.08 -22.00 -4.95
C PHE A 262 -10.90 -23.23 -5.33
N ASN A 263 -11.74 -23.70 -4.41
CA ASN A 263 -12.72 -24.73 -4.75
C ASN A 263 -13.85 -24.05 -5.53
N GLU A 264 -14.26 -24.65 -6.64
CA GLU A 264 -15.52 -24.28 -7.30
C GLU A 264 -16.66 -24.75 -6.37
N ASP A 265 -17.48 -23.81 -5.89
CA ASP A 265 -18.75 -24.12 -5.21
C ASP A 265 -19.81 -24.59 -6.22
#